data_AF-A0A4Y2U9U7-F1
#
_entry.id   AF-A0A4Y2U9U7-F1
#
_cell.length_a   1.000
_cell.length_b   1.000
_cell.length_c   1.000
_cell.angle_alpha   90.00
_cell.angle_beta   90.00
_cell.angle_gamma   90.00
#
_symmetry.space_group_name_H-M   'P 1'
#
loop_
_entity.id
_entity.type
_entity.pdbx_description
1 polymer ?
#
loop_
_entity_poly.entity_id
_entity_poly.type
_entity_poly.pdbx_seq_one_letter_code
_entity_poly.pdbx_strand_id
1 'polypeptide(L)'
;MLDENFRLIKKSYSSVASTSHNDLAQDKTHYVTKEELTQILNQPMLEQKSMFMEMINSQALLFQQTMDKYNEHIMKNISCITLALKNITEETLKQNGNEVKRPPKSKKNKYEVPNLGTDKQFELSSSTVTIPPVFSV
;
A
#
# COMPACT_ATOMS: atom_id res chain seq x y z
N MET A 1 -11.40 18.60 -10.81
CA MET A 1 -10.69 18.79 -12.09
C MET A 1 -10.89 17.58 -13.03
N LEU A 2 -12.11 17.03 -13.12
CA LEU A 2 -12.49 15.93 -14.03
C LEU A 2 -13.58 16.37 -15.04
N ASP A 3 -14.15 17.56 -14.83
CA ASP A 3 -15.35 18.02 -15.51
C ASP A 3 -15.05 18.68 -16.87
N GLU A 4 -13.89 19.34 -17.01
CA GLU A 4 -13.47 19.96 -18.29
C GLU A 4 -13.12 18.92 -19.36
N ASN A 5 -12.44 17.83 -18.99
CA ASN A 5 -12.07 16.77 -19.94
C ASN A 5 -13.30 16.06 -20.50
N PHE A 6 -14.29 15.75 -19.66
CA PHE A 6 -15.56 15.16 -20.11
C PHE A 6 -16.36 16.09 -21.03
N ARG A 7 -16.34 17.40 -20.74
CA ARG A 7 -17.00 18.42 -21.58
C ARG A 7 -16.32 18.59 -22.95
N LEU A 8 -15.00 18.47 -23.01
CA LEU A 8 -14.22 18.53 -24.26
C LEU A 8 -14.49 17.32 -25.17
N ILE A 9 -14.56 16.13 -24.57
CA ILE A 9 -14.90 14.89 -25.29
C ILE A 9 -16.31 15.00 -25.89
N LYS A 10 -17.31 15.47 -25.13
CA LYS A 10 -18.67 15.65 -25.62
C LYS A 10 -18.79 16.70 -26.74
N LYS A 11 -18.00 17.78 -26.69
CA LYS A 11 -17.97 18.81 -27.75
C LYS A 11 -17.43 18.26 -29.08
N SER A 12 -16.48 17.32 -29.03
CA SER A 12 -15.84 16.77 -30.23
C SER A 12 -16.78 15.88 -31.06
N TYR A 13 -17.79 15.27 -30.42
CA TYR A 13 -18.83 14.52 -31.13
C TYR A 13 -19.98 15.38 -31.67
N SER A 14 -20.05 16.67 -31.31
CA SER A 14 -21.20 17.53 -31.65
C SER A 14 -20.93 18.52 -32.79
N SER A 15 -19.71 18.59 -33.33
CA SER A 15 -19.34 19.58 -34.35
C SER A 15 -19.23 18.97 -35.74
N VAL A 16 -20.36 18.47 -36.25
CA VAL A 16 -20.59 18.36 -37.69
C VAL A 16 -21.80 19.23 -38.01
N ALA A 17 -21.61 20.55 -37.91
CA ALA A 17 -22.55 21.52 -38.43
C ALA A 17 -22.24 21.71 -39.91
N SER A 18 -23.13 21.18 -40.75
CA SER A 18 -23.12 21.28 -42.19
C SER A 18 -23.03 22.74 -42.64
N THR A 19 -21.86 23.16 -43.14
CA THR A 19 -21.74 24.38 -43.94
C THR A 19 -22.14 24.04 -45.37
N SER A 20 -23.44 24.17 -45.68
CA SER A 20 -23.92 24.13 -47.06
C SER A 20 -23.65 25.48 -47.74
N HIS A 21 -22.57 25.56 -48.50
CA HIS A 21 -22.48 26.58 -49.54
C HIS A 21 -22.01 25.96 -50.86
N ASN A 22 -22.97 25.92 -51.77
CA ASN A 22 -22.90 26.06 -53.21
C ASN A 22 -22.24 24.95 -54.05
N ASP A 23 -23.12 24.46 -54.91
CA ASP A 23 -22.97 24.24 -56.34
C ASP A 23 -22.30 22.97 -56.86
N LEU A 24 -22.99 22.46 -57.87
CA LEU A 24 -22.73 21.29 -58.68
C LEU A 24 -22.99 19.95 -57.97
N ALA A 25 -24.25 19.54 -58.05
CA ALA A 25 -24.66 18.14 -58.01
C ALA A 25 -23.88 17.34 -59.08
N GLN A 26 -22.66 16.91 -58.74
CA GLN A 26 -22.15 15.63 -59.17
C GLN A 26 -22.39 14.67 -58.03
N ASP A 27 -23.63 14.17 -57.96
CA ASP A 27 -23.93 12.90 -57.32
C ASP A 27 -23.21 11.81 -58.12
N LYS A 28 -21.89 11.72 -57.93
CA LYS A 28 -21.08 10.61 -58.39
C LYS A 28 -21.32 9.53 -57.35
N THR A 29 -21.99 8.47 -57.78
CA THR A 29 -21.96 7.13 -57.18
C THR A 29 -20.51 6.64 -57.14
N HIS A 30 -19.71 7.21 -56.24
CA HIS A 30 -18.38 6.74 -55.94
C HIS A 30 -18.53 5.53 -55.02
N TYR A 31 -18.42 4.35 -55.63
CA TYR A 31 -18.39 3.10 -54.88
C TYR A 31 -17.10 3.05 -54.07
N VAL A 32 -17.25 2.97 -52.76
CA VAL A 32 -16.12 2.80 -51.83
C VAL A 32 -15.43 1.49 -52.15
N THR A 33 -14.12 1.53 -52.35
CA THR A 33 -13.30 0.35 -52.59
C THR A 33 -13.16 -0.48 -51.31
N LYS A 34 -12.83 -1.76 -51.47
CA LYS A 34 -12.59 -2.66 -50.31
C LYS A 34 -11.44 -2.13 -49.45
N GLU A 35 -10.43 -1.54 -50.08
CA GLU A 35 -9.25 -0.97 -49.44
C GLU A 35 -9.62 0.23 -48.57
N GLU A 36 -10.46 1.13 -49.07
CA GLU A 36 -10.97 2.29 -48.30
C GLU A 36 -11.83 1.83 -47.12
N LEU A 37 -12.74 0.87 -47.32
CA LEU A 37 -13.51 0.29 -46.22
C LEU A 37 -12.60 -0.34 -45.15
N THR A 38 -11.54 -1.03 -45.58
CA THR A 38 -10.57 -1.65 -44.67
C THR A 38 -9.81 -0.59 -43.87
N GLN A 39 -9.41 0.52 -44.50
CA GLN A 39 -8.76 1.63 -43.80
C GLN A 39 -9.71 2.30 -42.80
N ILE A 40 -10.97 2.54 -43.19
CA ILE A 40 -12.01 3.12 -42.33
C ILE A 40 -12.27 2.24 -41.10
N LEU A 41 -12.18 0.91 -41.23
CA LEU A 41 -12.35 -0.01 -40.10
C LEU A 41 -11.08 -0.14 -39.23
N ASN A 42 -9.90 -0.13 -39.84
CA ASN A 42 -8.64 -0.34 -39.12
C ASN A 42 -8.23 0.89 -38.30
N GLN A 43 -8.53 2.10 -38.79
CA GLN A 43 -8.13 3.34 -38.13
C GLN A 43 -8.76 3.49 -36.73
N PRO A 44 -10.09 3.35 -36.54
CA PRO A 44 -10.70 3.35 -35.21
C PRO A 44 -10.21 2.22 -34.32
N MET A 45 -9.92 1.04 -34.88
CA MET A 45 -9.40 -0.08 -34.09
C MET A 45 -8.02 0.23 -33.51
N LEU A 46 -7.14 0.88 -34.29
CA LEU A 46 -5.83 1.30 -33.83
C LEU A 46 -5.93 2.40 -32.76
N GLU A 47 -6.80 3.38 -32.97
CA GLU A 47 -7.06 4.46 -32.01
C GLU A 47 -7.64 3.91 -30.69
N GLN A 48 -8.59 2.99 -30.76
CA GLN A 48 -9.16 2.33 -29.59
C GLN A 48 -8.11 1.54 -28.82
N LYS A 49 -7.23 0.81 -29.53
CA LYS A 49 -6.11 0.09 -28.90
C LYS A 49 -5.15 1.06 -28.21
N SER A 50 -4.83 2.19 -28.85
CA SER A 50 -3.97 3.21 -28.27
C SER A 50 -4.58 3.79 -26.99
N MET A 51 -5.86 4.17 -27.03
CA MET A 51 -6.59 4.72 -25.89
C MET A 51 -6.68 3.73 -24.73
N PHE A 52 -6.91 2.44 -25.03
CA PHE A 52 -6.92 1.40 -24.02
C PHE A 52 -5.55 1.26 -23.32
N MET A 53 -4.46 1.27 -24.09
CA MET A 53 -3.11 1.21 -23.52
C MET A 53 -2.79 2.43 -22.66
N GLU A 54 -3.17 3.63 -23.10
CA GLU A 54 -2.99 4.86 -22.33
C GLU A 54 -3.77 4.83 -21.00
N MET A 55 -4.99 4.30 -21.02
CA MET A 55 -5.82 4.12 -19.83
C MET A 55 -5.17 3.15 -18.83
N ILE A 56 -4.66 2.02 -19.31
CA ILE A 56 -3.97 1.03 -18.46
C ILE A 56 -2.70 1.63 -17.86
N ASN A 57 -1.89 2.31 -18.67
CA ASN A 57 -0.66 2.96 -18.20
C ASN A 57 -0.96 4.05 -17.16
N SER A 58 -2.01 4.84 -17.38
CA SER A 58 -2.45 5.87 -16.43
C SER A 58 -2.89 5.28 -15.10
N GLN A 59 -3.65 4.18 -15.12
CA GLN A 59 -4.06 3.48 -13.90
C GLN A 59 -2.87 2.86 -13.16
N ALA A 60 -1.94 2.23 -13.88
CA ALA A 60 -0.72 1.67 -13.30
C ALA A 60 0.14 2.76 -12.65
N LEU A 61 0.27 3.92 -13.28
CA LEU A 61 1.01 5.06 -12.74
C LEU A 61 0.35 5.60 -11.46
N LEU A 62 -0.97 5.77 -11.44
CA LEU A 62 -1.71 6.22 -10.25
C LEU A 62 -1.54 5.24 -9.09
N PHE A 63 -1.59 3.94 -9.37
CA PHE A 63 -1.36 2.91 -8.36
C PHE A 63 0.07 3.00 -7.79
N GLN A 64 1.08 3.11 -8.66
CA GLN A 64 2.47 3.26 -8.24
C GLN A 64 2.66 4.48 -7.34
N GLN A 65 2.16 5.65 -7.76
CA GLN A 65 2.24 6.89 -6.97
C GLN A 65 1.57 6.76 -5.60
N THR A 66 0.45 6.04 -5.53
CA THR A 66 -0.26 5.80 -4.27
C THR A 66 0.56 4.92 -3.34
N MET A 67 1.16 3.85 -3.87
CA MET A 67 2.03 2.95 -3.11
C MET A 67 3.30 3.66 -2.63
N ASP A 68 3.91 4.50 -3.47
CA ASP A 68 5.09 5.27 -3.10
C ASP A 68 4.80 6.22 -1.93
N LYS A 69 3.66 6.92 -1.98
CA LYS A 69 3.22 7.80 -0.88
C LYS A 69 2.97 7.04 0.42
N TYR A 70 2.37 5.86 0.34
CA TYR A 70 2.16 5.00 1.50
C TYR A 70 3.48 4.51 2.09
N ASN A 71 4.40 4.07 1.24
CA ASN A 71 5.74 3.64 1.63
C ASN A 71 6.54 4.77 2.29
N GLU A 72 6.46 5.99 1.74
CA GLU A 72 7.10 7.17 2.33
C GLU A 72 6.62 7.41 3.78
N HIS A 73 5.31 7.29 4.03
CA HIS A 73 4.76 7.43 5.37
C HIS A 73 5.23 6.33 6.32
N ILE A 74 5.23 5.07 5.88
CA ILE A 74 5.78 3.95 6.66
C ILE A 74 7.24 4.22 7.03
N MET A 75 8.06 4.60 6.05
CA MET A 75 9.49 4.83 6.25
C MET A 75 9.75 5.98 7.23
N LYS A 76 8.97 7.06 7.16
CA LYS A 76 9.03 8.15 8.15
C LYS A 76 8.72 7.65 9.55
N ASN A 77 7.68 6.85 9.72
CA ASN A 77 7.31 6.30 11.03
C ASN A 77 8.38 5.36 11.59
N ILE A 78 8.92 4.45 10.76
CA ILE A 78 10.02 3.57 11.15
C ILE A 78 11.24 4.39 11.56
N SER A 79 11.57 5.46 10.82
CA SER A 79 12.66 6.37 11.15
C SER A 79 12.44 7.04 12.51
N CYS A 80 11.25 7.57 12.78
CA CYS A 80 10.91 8.19 14.07
C CYS A 80 11.02 7.19 15.24
N ILE A 81 10.48 5.99 15.09
CA ILE A 81 10.56 4.93 16.11
C ILE A 81 12.02 4.54 16.35
N THR A 82 12.79 4.36 15.28
CA THR A 82 14.21 4.02 15.37
C THR A 82 15.00 5.09 16.12
N LEU A 83 14.72 6.37 15.85
CA LEU A 83 15.36 7.48 16.54
C LEU A 83 14.99 7.50 18.03
N ALA A 84 13.72 7.30 18.37
CA ALA A 84 13.27 7.23 19.76
C ALA A 84 13.96 6.08 20.52
N LEU A 85 14.05 4.89 19.91
CA LEU A 85 14.74 3.75 20.51
C LEU A 85 16.25 4.00 20.71
N LYS A 86 16.91 4.67 19.77
CA LYS A 86 18.31 5.08 19.91
C LYS A 86 18.50 6.03 21.09
N ASN A 87 17.64 7.04 21.22
CA ASN A 87 17.70 7.99 22.33
C ASN A 87 17.50 7.30 23.68
N ILE A 88 16.51 6.41 23.80
CA ILE A 88 16.26 5.63 25.03
C ILE A 88 17.49 4.77 25.38
N THR A 89 18.08 4.11 24.39
CA THR A 89 19.28 3.27 24.57
C THR A 89 20.47 4.10 25.05
N GLU A 90 20.67 5.28 24.44
CA GLU A 90 21.75 6.20 24.81
C GLU A 90 21.58 6.76 26.23
N GLU A 91 20.36 7.17 26.60
CA GLU A 91 20.04 7.63 27.95
C GLU A 91 20.26 6.53 28.99
N THR A 92 19.82 5.30 28.69
CA THR A 92 20.02 4.13 29.57
C THR A 92 21.51 3.82 29.77
N LEU A 93 22.32 3.91 28.70
CA LEU A 93 23.76 3.70 28.78
C LEU A 93 24.45 4.78 29.64
N LYS A 94 24.05 6.05 29.49
CA LYS A 94 24.58 7.17 30.29
C LYS A 94 24.23 7.05 31.77
N GLN A 95 23.01 6.61 32.10
CA GLN A 95 22.59 6.37 33.49
C GLN A 95 23.40 5.23 34.14
N ASN A 96 23.60 4.12 33.42
CA ASN A 96 24.40 3.00 33.91
C ASN A 96 25.89 3.34 34.12
N GLY A 97 26.42 4.37 33.44
CA GLY A 97 27.78 4.88 33.65
C GLY A 97 27.93 5.74 34.91
N ASN A 98 26.87 6.43 35.33
CA ASN A 98 26.92 7.40 36.45
C ASN A 98 26.38 6.86 37.78
N GLU A 99 25.66 5.73 37.79
CA GLU A 99 25.13 5.11 39.02
C GLU A 99 25.63 3.67 39.26
N VAL A 100 26.94 3.46 39.35
CA VAL A 100 27.46 2.24 40.02
C VAL A 100 27.54 2.49 41.53
N LYS A 101 26.39 2.68 42.18
CA LYS A 101 26.27 2.39 43.61
C LYS A 101 26.18 0.87 43.76
N ARG A 102 27.35 0.24 43.73
CA ARG A 102 27.53 -1.19 44.02
C ARG A 102 26.71 -1.52 45.29
N PRO A 103 25.84 -2.55 45.27
CA PRO A 103 25.11 -2.94 46.48
C PRO A 103 26.11 -3.21 47.61
N PRO A 104 25.80 -2.85 48.87
CA PRO A 104 26.66 -3.22 49.99
C PRO A 104 26.84 -4.73 49.95
N LYS A 105 28.09 -5.23 49.97
CA LYS A 105 28.36 -6.67 49.98
C LYS A 105 27.57 -7.28 51.14
N SER A 106 26.61 -8.15 50.83
CA SER A 106 25.86 -8.88 51.85
C SER A 106 26.83 -9.68 52.72
N LYS A 107 26.70 -9.55 54.04
CA LYS A 107 27.41 -10.44 54.97
C LYS A 107 26.91 -11.86 54.69
N LYS A 108 27.81 -12.78 54.35
CA LYS A 108 27.49 -14.22 54.23
C LYS A 108 26.94 -14.69 55.57
N ASN A 109 25.62 -14.88 55.67
CA ASN A 109 25.08 -15.74 56.71
C ASN A 109 25.41 -17.18 56.30
N LYS A 110 26.13 -17.90 57.16
CA LYS A 110 26.32 -19.35 57.02
C LYS A 110 24.94 -19.99 57.19
N TYR A 111 24.34 -20.43 56.11
CA TYR A 111 23.21 -21.36 56.19
C TYR A 111 23.77 -22.73 56.58
N GLU A 112 23.34 -23.26 57.72
CA GLU A 112 23.47 -24.69 57.99
C GLU A 112 22.66 -25.45 56.95
N VAL A 113 23.28 -26.47 56.36
CA VAL A 113 22.69 -27.35 55.35
C VAL A 113 21.58 -28.16 56.02
N PRO A 114 20.31 -28.09 55.58
CA PRO A 114 19.27 -28.97 56.10
C PRO A 114 19.51 -30.38 55.57
N ASN A 115 19.59 -31.36 56.48
CA ASN A 115 19.68 -32.77 56.14
C ASN A 115 18.46 -33.19 55.30
N LEU A 116 18.70 -33.70 54.09
CA LEU A 116 17.67 -34.28 53.22
C LEU A 116 17.15 -35.58 53.87
N GLY A 117 16.06 -35.46 54.64
CA GLY A 117 15.19 -36.57 54.98
C GLY A 117 14.20 -36.81 53.84
N THR A 118 14.21 -38.03 53.32
CA THR A 118 13.31 -38.56 52.29
C THR A 118 11.83 -38.35 52.61
N ASP A 119 11.07 -38.16 51.52
CA ASP A 119 9.65 -38.48 51.37
C ASP A 119 8.63 -37.37 51.71
N LYS A 120 8.44 -36.42 50.79
CA LYS A 120 7.11 -35.85 50.45
C LYS A 120 7.03 -35.51 48.96
N GLN A 121 6.16 -36.23 48.26
CA GLN A 121 5.73 -36.02 46.88
C GLN A 121 5.22 -34.57 46.69
N PHE A 122 5.82 -33.81 45.77
CA PHE A 122 5.27 -32.51 45.36
C PHE A 122 4.07 -32.77 44.45
N GLU A 123 2.86 -32.42 44.91
CA GLU A 123 1.69 -32.32 44.03
C GLU A 123 1.91 -31.19 43.03
N LEU A 124 2.08 -31.53 41.76
CA LEU A 124 2.02 -30.57 40.66
C LEU A 124 0.54 -30.29 40.38
N SER A 125 0.02 -29.17 40.89
CA SER A 125 -1.32 -28.71 40.54
C SER A 125 -1.36 -28.39 39.04
N SER A 126 -2.11 -29.17 38.26
CA SER A 126 -2.35 -28.87 36.85
C SER A 126 -3.21 -27.61 36.74
N SER A 127 -2.67 -26.54 36.15
CA SER A 127 -3.44 -25.33 35.87
C SER A 127 -4.19 -25.52 34.55
N THR A 128 -5.50 -25.75 34.63
CA THR A 128 -6.38 -25.75 33.46
C THR A 128 -6.59 -24.32 32.98
N VAL A 129 -6.15 -24.01 31.77
CA VAL A 129 -6.44 -22.73 31.10
C VAL A 129 -7.84 -22.82 30.50
N THR A 130 -8.79 -22.08 31.09
CA THR A 130 -10.15 -21.93 30.54
C THR A 130 -10.13 -20.84 29.46
N ILE A 131 -10.34 -21.23 28.20
CA ILE A 131 -10.50 -20.29 27.07
C ILE A 131 -11.99 -19.91 26.97
N PRO A 132 -12.36 -18.62 27.00
CA PRO A 132 -13.75 -18.21 26.83
C PRO A 132 -14.21 -18.44 25.37
N PRO A 133 -15.42 -18.98 25.14
CA PRO A 133 -15.89 -19.33 23.80
C PRO A 133 -16.59 -18.12 23.20
N VAL A 134 -15.84 -17.19 22.60
CA VAL A 134 -16.44 -16.22 21.70
C VAL A 134 -15.49 -16.04 20.54
N PHE A 135 -15.52 -17.00 19.62
CA PHE A 135 -15.37 -16.85 18.17
C PHE A 135 -15.49 -18.26 17.57
N SER A 136 -16.73 -18.70 17.41
CA SER A 136 -17.07 -19.76 16.45
C SER A 136 -17.84 -19.11 15.30
N VAL A 137 -17.39 -19.43 14.10
CA VAL A 137 -17.87 -18.99 12.78
C VAL A 137 -19.33 -19.36 12.58
#